data_AF-A0A3C0BS37-F1
#
_entry.id   AF-A0A3C0BS37-F1
#
_cell.length_a   1.000
_cell.length_b   1.000
_cell.length_c   1.000
_cell.angle_alpha   90.00
_cell.angle_beta   90.00
_cell.angle_gamma   90.00
#
_symmetry.space_group_name_H-M   'P 1'
#
loop_
_entity.id
_entity.type
_entity.pdbx_description
1 polymer ?
#
loop_
_entity_poly.entity_id
_entity_poly.type
_entity_poly.pdbx_seq_one_letter_code
_entity_poly.pdbx_strand_id
1 'polypeptide(L)'
;ELFQTELLSALKIVQRGDLPLRDLVGAFAGEIGQTQFLPSSYIKYGVDYDGNGHVDLRHSVPDVLASTANLLKVNGWKAGAPYGEGTPNFEGALREWNHSELYRKTIVLMAQQLGGR
;
A
#
# COMPACT_ATOMS: atom_id res chain seq x y z
N GLU A 1 -10.25 -5.18 20.12
CA GLU A 1 -9.11 -4.23 20.15
C GLU A 1 -8.37 -4.18 18.82
N LEU A 2 -7.75 -5.26 18.33
CA LEU A 2 -6.94 -5.28 17.10
C LEU A 2 -7.60 -4.58 15.87
N PHE A 3 -8.86 -4.90 15.56
CA PHE A 3 -9.57 -4.33 14.40
C PHE A 3 -10.38 -3.06 14.68
N GLN A 4 -10.43 -2.58 15.93
CA GLN A 4 -11.20 -1.36 16.25
C GLN A 4 -10.56 -0.13 15.58
N THR A 5 -9.23 -0.06 15.58
CA THR A 5 -8.49 1.00 14.88
C THR A 5 -8.77 0.98 13.38
N GLU A 6 -8.85 -0.21 12.79
CA GLU A 6 -9.16 -0.37 11.36
C GLU A 6 -10.59 0.06 11.04
N LEU A 7 -11.57 -0.33 11.87
CA LEU A 7 -12.95 0.13 11.72
C LEU A 7 -13.06 1.66 11.81
N LEU A 8 -12.44 2.27 12.81
CA LEU A 8 -12.44 3.72 12.97
C LEU A 8 -11.74 4.43 11.81
N SER A 9 -10.67 3.84 11.28
CA SER A 9 -9.97 4.36 10.10
C SER A 9 -10.84 4.26 8.86
N ALA A 10 -11.57 3.15 8.67
CA ALA A 10 -12.52 2.99 7.57
C ALA A 10 -13.64 4.04 7.61
N LEU A 11 -14.19 4.31 8.79
CA LEU A 11 -15.19 5.37 8.96
C LEU A 11 -14.63 6.76 8.61
N LYS A 12 -13.37 7.04 8.95
CA LYS A 12 -12.70 8.29 8.57
C LYS A 12 -12.53 8.42 7.06
N ILE A 13 -12.20 7.33 6.36
CA ILE A 13 -12.10 7.31 4.88
C ILE A 13 -13.44 7.74 4.26
N VAL A 14 -14.54 7.14 4.72
CA VAL A 14 -15.89 7.51 4.25
C VAL A 14 -16.23 8.96 4.60
N GLN A 15 -15.89 9.40 5.82
CA GLN A 15 -16.14 10.78 6.26
C GLN A 15 -15.39 11.82 5.43
N ARG A 16 -14.16 11.51 4.97
CA ARG A 16 -13.37 12.39 4.09
C ARG A 16 -13.93 12.46 2.66
N GLY A 17 -14.79 11.52 2.29
CA GLY A 17 -15.32 11.38 0.94
C GLY A 17 -14.36 10.67 -0.02
N ASP A 18 -13.25 10.10 0.48
CA ASP A 18 -12.25 9.44 -0.38
C ASP A 18 -12.84 8.20 -1.08
N LEU A 19 -13.70 7.46 -0.37
CA LEU A 19 -14.50 6.37 -0.93
C LEU A 19 -15.94 6.43 -0.41
N PRO A 20 -16.96 6.30 -1.26
CA PRO A 20 -18.34 6.17 -0.79
C PRO A 20 -18.54 4.82 -0.06
N LEU A 21 -19.47 4.77 0.88
CA LEU A 21 -19.71 3.58 1.71
C LEU A 21 -19.94 2.30 0.89
N ARG A 22 -20.60 2.40 -0.27
CA ARG A 22 -20.84 1.26 -1.17
C ARG A 22 -19.56 0.65 -1.76
N ASP A 23 -18.48 1.44 -1.83
CA ASP A 23 -17.19 1.04 -2.42
C ASP A 23 -16.15 0.70 -1.33
N LEU A 24 -16.48 0.92 -0.05
CA LEU A 24 -15.70 0.51 1.12
C LEU A 24 -15.86 -1.00 1.40
N VAL A 25 -15.60 -1.82 0.38
CA VAL A 25 -15.68 -3.28 0.44
C VAL A 25 -14.28 -3.86 0.32
N GLY A 26 -13.79 -4.48 1.39
CA GLY A 26 -12.44 -5.05 1.43
C GLY A 26 -12.40 -6.58 1.28
N ALA A 27 -11.19 -7.13 1.33
CA ALA A 27 -10.98 -8.56 1.55
C ALA A 27 -11.35 -8.96 2.99
N PHE A 28 -11.20 -10.26 3.32
CA PHE A 28 -11.70 -10.82 4.59
C PHE A 28 -11.21 -10.07 5.85
N ALA A 29 -9.97 -9.55 5.85
CA ALA A 29 -9.43 -8.83 7.00
C ALA A 29 -9.58 -7.30 6.90
N GLY A 30 -10.23 -6.80 5.83
CA GLY A 30 -10.55 -5.38 5.63
C GLY A 30 -9.63 -4.64 4.66
N GLU A 31 -8.80 -5.34 3.89
CA GLU A 31 -7.90 -4.76 2.90
C GLU A 31 -8.67 -4.09 1.75
N ILE A 32 -8.35 -2.83 1.44
CA ILE A 32 -9.06 -2.00 0.47
C ILE A 32 -8.30 -1.95 -0.86
N GLY A 33 -9.02 -2.19 -1.95
CA GLY A 33 -8.58 -1.87 -3.30
C GLY A 33 -7.37 -2.65 -3.80
N GLN A 34 -6.69 -2.08 -4.79
CA GLN A 34 -5.59 -2.74 -5.50
C GLN A 34 -4.33 -2.86 -4.64
N THR A 35 -4.13 -1.94 -3.69
CA THR A 35 -2.97 -1.95 -2.77
C THR A 35 -3.13 -2.96 -1.64
N GLN A 36 -4.35 -3.45 -1.40
CA GLN A 36 -4.67 -4.30 -0.25
C GLN A 36 -4.28 -3.66 1.09
N PHE A 37 -4.35 -2.33 1.20
CA PHE A 37 -4.09 -1.64 2.46
C PHE A 37 -5.23 -1.86 3.44
N LEU A 38 -4.88 -2.17 4.69
CA LEU A 38 -5.81 -1.96 5.79
C LEU A 38 -6.18 -0.47 5.89
N PRO A 39 -7.36 -0.13 6.42
CA PRO A 39 -7.83 1.26 6.49
C PRO A 39 -6.85 2.23 7.17
N SER A 40 -6.12 1.80 8.20
CA SER A 40 -5.10 2.63 8.85
C SER A 40 -3.91 2.92 7.92
N SER A 41 -3.45 1.93 7.17
CA SER A 41 -2.43 2.07 6.12
C SER A 41 -2.91 2.96 4.97
N TYR A 42 -4.18 2.89 4.60
CA TYR A 42 -4.78 3.82 3.65
C TYR A 42 -4.65 5.27 4.13
N ILE A 43 -5.01 5.55 5.39
CA ILE A 43 -4.87 6.91 5.94
C ILE A 43 -3.39 7.34 6.01
N LYS A 44 -2.49 6.43 6.38
CA LYS A 44 -1.07 6.72 6.59
C LYS A 44 -0.30 6.94 5.29
N TYR A 45 -0.61 6.14 4.26
CA TYR A 45 0.20 6.05 3.04
C TYR A 45 -0.52 6.49 1.77
N GLY A 46 -1.85 6.66 1.82
CA GLY A 46 -2.66 7.10 0.69
C GLY A 46 -2.22 8.45 0.14
N VAL A 47 -2.13 8.53 -1.19
CA VAL A 47 -1.78 9.74 -1.95
C VAL A 47 -2.84 9.98 -3.01
N ASP A 48 -3.44 11.16 -2.99
CA ASP A 48 -4.22 11.70 -4.09
C ASP A 48 -3.22 12.25 -5.11
N TYR A 49 -2.97 11.46 -6.15
CA TYR A 49 -1.95 11.75 -7.15
C TYR A 49 -2.54 12.38 -8.40
N ASP A 50 -3.80 12.08 -8.73
CA ASP A 50 -4.49 12.72 -9.83
C ASP A 50 -5.04 14.12 -9.48
N GLY A 51 -5.03 14.50 -8.19
CA GLY A 51 -5.31 15.84 -7.71
C GLY A 51 -6.80 16.17 -7.63
N ASN A 52 -7.67 15.15 -7.59
CA ASN A 52 -9.12 15.33 -7.58
C ASN A 52 -9.70 15.61 -6.18
N GLY A 53 -8.86 15.58 -5.13
CA GLY A 53 -9.23 15.82 -3.74
C GLY A 53 -9.49 14.54 -2.92
N HIS A 54 -9.41 13.37 -3.54
CA HIS A 54 -9.75 12.07 -2.96
C HIS A 54 -8.67 11.03 -3.27
N VAL A 55 -8.47 10.09 -2.35
CA VAL A 55 -7.56 8.95 -2.56
C VAL A 55 -8.37 7.75 -3.05
N ASP A 56 -8.35 7.39 -4.33
CA ASP A 56 -9.08 6.21 -4.83
C ASP A 56 -8.15 5.03 -5.12
N LEU A 57 -7.87 4.21 -4.10
CA LEU A 57 -7.05 3.00 -4.25
C LEU A 57 -7.75 1.82 -4.94
N ARG A 58 -8.99 2.00 -5.42
CA ARG A 58 -9.74 0.98 -6.17
C ARG A 58 -9.67 1.26 -7.67
N HIS A 59 -9.95 2.49 -8.08
CA HIS A 59 -10.16 2.83 -9.49
C HIS A 59 -9.11 3.79 -10.05
N SER A 60 -8.45 4.60 -9.23
CA SER A 60 -7.40 5.51 -9.70
C SER A 60 -6.05 4.79 -9.74
N VAL A 61 -5.64 4.35 -10.94
CA VAL A 61 -4.29 3.81 -11.17
C VAL A 61 -3.19 4.77 -10.69
N PRO A 62 -3.27 6.09 -10.94
CA PRO A 62 -2.32 7.05 -10.39
C PRO A 62 -2.21 6.98 -8.86
N ASP A 63 -3.33 6.98 -8.13
CA ASP A 63 -3.33 6.94 -6.66
C ASP A 63 -2.81 5.60 -6.13
N VAL A 64 -3.17 4.49 -6.77
CA VAL A 64 -2.66 3.15 -6.44
C VAL A 64 -1.15 3.12 -6.51
N LEU A 65 -0.57 3.52 -7.64
CA LEU A 65 0.88 3.49 -7.84
C LEU A 65 1.60 4.47 -6.89
N ALA A 66 1.07 5.68 -6.72
CA ALA A 66 1.65 6.68 -5.85
C ALA A 66 1.61 6.25 -4.38
N SER A 67 0.51 5.65 -3.93
CA SER A 67 0.34 5.19 -2.54
C SER A 67 1.22 3.99 -2.24
N THR A 68 1.36 3.04 -3.18
CA THR A 68 2.34 1.95 -3.07
C THR A 68 3.76 2.50 -2.97
N ALA A 69 4.14 3.46 -3.83
CA ALA A 69 5.45 4.09 -3.78
C ALA A 69 5.67 4.87 -2.47
N ASN A 70 4.64 5.52 -1.94
CA ASN A 70 4.71 6.27 -0.70
C ASN A 70 4.94 5.37 0.52
N LEU A 71 4.28 4.19 0.59
CA LEU A 71 4.58 3.19 1.62
C LEU A 71 6.06 2.82 1.59
N LEU A 72 6.61 2.49 0.42
CA LEU A 72 8.03 2.13 0.31
C LEU A 72 8.94 3.29 0.72
N LYS A 73 8.67 4.50 0.22
CA LYS A 73 9.47 5.70 0.48
C LYS A 73 9.50 6.07 1.96
N VAL A 74 8.33 6.11 2.62
CA VAL A 74 8.23 6.43 4.05
C VAL A 74 8.96 5.39 4.91
N ASN A 75 8.99 4.14 4.47
CA ASN A 75 9.64 3.04 5.17
C ASN A 75 11.09 2.80 4.71
N GLY A 76 11.75 3.85 4.21
CA GLY A 76 13.19 3.88 4.03
C GLY A 76 13.71 3.34 2.70
N TRP A 77 12.84 3.18 1.70
CA TRP A 77 13.27 2.80 0.35
C TRP A 77 14.30 3.81 -0.20
N LYS A 78 15.44 3.28 -0.64
CA LYS A 78 16.50 4.04 -1.30
C LYS A 78 16.50 3.73 -2.80
N ALA A 79 16.06 4.69 -3.60
CA ALA A 79 16.06 4.55 -5.06
C ALA A 79 17.49 4.32 -5.59
N GLY A 80 17.62 3.39 -6.54
CA GLY A 80 18.91 2.99 -7.12
C GLY A 80 19.74 2.03 -6.27
N ALA A 81 19.39 1.80 -4.99
CA ALA A 81 20.06 0.81 -4.16
C ALA A 81 19.54 -0.62 -4.45
N PRO A 82 20.36 -1.67 -4.17
CA PRO A 82 19.92 -3.05 -4.24
C PRO A 82 18.69 -3.35 -3.36
N TYR A 83 17.85 -4.28 -3.80
CA TYR A 83 16.57 -4.63 -3.13
C TYR A 83 16.36 -6.15 -2.96
N GLY A 84 17.40 -6.97 -3.17
CA GLY A 84 17.36 -8.40 -2.91
C GLY A 84 17.44 -8.73 -1.41
N GLU A 85 17.26 -10.02 -1.07
CA GLU A 85 17.36 -10.53 0.30
C GLU A 85 18.64 -10.03 1.02
N GLY A 86 18.51 -9.63 2.30
CA GLY A 86 19.60 -9.09 3.10
C GLY A 86 19.97 -7.62 2.83
N THR A 87 19.34 -6.96 1.84
CA THR A 87 19.58 -5.53 1.58
C THR A 87 18.69 -4.62 2.45
N PRO A 88 19.09 -3.35 2.69
CA PRO A 88 18.26 -2.41 3.47
C PRO A 88 16.85 -2.18 2.88
N ASN A 89 16.72 -2.15 1.56
CA ASN A 89 15.41 -2.00 0.91
C ASN A 89 14.52 -3.23 1.14
N PHE A 90 15.12 -4.42 1.18
CA PHE A 90 14.39 -5.67 1.43
C PHE A 90 13.97 -5.81 2.91
N GLU A 91 14.89 -5.55 3.84
CA GLU A 91 14.63 -5.70 5.28
C GLU A 91 13.86 -4.54 5.93
N GLY A 92 13.86 -3.36 5.29
CA GLY A 92 13.06 -2.21 5.69
C GLY A 92 11.77 -2.10 4.89
N ALA A 93 11.85 -1.43 3.74
CA ALA A 93 10.67 -1.01 2.98
C ALA A 93 9.79 -2.19 2.51
N LEU A 94 10.36 -3.26 1.97
CA LEU A 94 9.57 -4.43 1.56
C LEU A 94 9.02 -5.20 2.76
N ARG A 95 9.70 -5.16 3.91
CA ARG A 95 9.22 -5.78 5.16
C ARG A 95 7.96 -5.11 5.65
N GLU A 96 7.87 -3.79 5.59
CA GLU A 96 6.63 -3.08 5.93
C GLU A 96 5.46 -3.51 5.03
N TRP A 97 5.71 -3.73 3.73
CA TRP A 97 4.66 -4.19 2.82
C TRP A 97 4.13 -5.58 3.23
N ASN A 98 5.03 -6.53 3.48
CA ASN A 98 4.64 -7.85 3.96
C ASN A 98 5.77 -8.52 4.77
N HIS A 99 5.42 -9.03 5.94
CA HIS A 99 6.39 -9.62 6.87
C HIS A 99 6.86 -11.03 6.45
N SER A 100 6.22 -11.67 5.47
CA SER A 100 6.66 -12.95 4.89
C SER A 100 7.87 -12.74 3.99
N GLU A 101 8.97 -13.40 4.34
CA GLU A 101 10.19 -13.38 3.53
C GLU A 101 9.97 -13.97 2.13
N LEU A 102 9.24 -15.09 2.02
CA LEU A 102 8.93 -15.71 0.73
C LEU A 102 8.11 -14.76 -0.15
N TYR A 103 7.13 -14.06 0.43
CA TYR A 103 6.34 -13.08 -0.31
C TYR A 103 7.21 -11.96 -0.86
N ARG A 104 8.13 -11.42 -0.04
CA ARG A 104 9.09 -10.40 -0.48
C ARG A 104 10.03 -10.92 -1.55
N LYS A 105 10.53 -12.16 -1.46
CA LYS A 105 11.33 -12.79 -2.52
C LYS A 105 10.55 -12.88 -3.83
N THR A 106 9.25 -13.19 -3.77
CA THR A 106 8.37 -13.19 -4.95
C THR A 106 8.22 -11.79 -5.55
N ILE A 107 8.05 -10.73 -4.74
CA ILE A 107 8.06 -9.35 -5.24
C ILE A 107 9.36 -9.05 -6.01
N VAL A 108 10.51 -9.38 -5.42
CA VAL A 108 11.82 -9.16 -6.05
C VAL A 108 11.93 -9.89 -7.38
N LEU A 109 11.53 -11.16 -7.43
CA LEU A 109 11.56 -11.98 -8.64
C LEU A 109 10.65 -11.40 -9.74
N MET A 110 9.41 -11.04 -9.41
CA MET A 110 8.47 -10.47 -10.38
C MET A 110 8.97 -9.12 -10.91
N ALA A 111 9.56 -8.29 -10.05
CA ALA A 111 10.14 -7.01 -10.45
C ALA A 111 11.34 -7.19 -11.42
N GLN A 112 12.18 -8.21 -11.21
CA GLN A 112 13.28 -8.54 -12.12
C GLN A 112 12.76 -8.98 -13.49
N GLN A 113 11.77 -9.89 -13.51
CA GLN A 113 11.14 -10.37 -14.74
C GLN A 113 10.49 -9.23 -15.56
N LEU A 114 9.78 -8.31 -14.89
CA LEU A 114 9.19 -7.13 -15.53
C LEU A 114 10.24 -6.14 -16.02
N GLY A 115 11.36 -6.01 -15.32
CA GLY A 115 12.48 -5.14 -15.68
C GLY A 115 13.40 -5.68 -16.77
N GLY A 116 13.14 -6.87 -17.29
CA GLY A 116 13.98 -7.52 -18.31
C GLY A 116 15.37 -7.94 -17.78
N ARG A 117 15.49 -8.25 -16.48
CA ARG A 117 16.72 -8.71 -15.84
C ARG A 117 16.57 -10.10 -15.25
#